data_AF-A0A8J3IX33-F1
#
_entry.id   AF-A0A8J3IX33-F1
#
_cell.length_a   1.000
_cell.length_b   1.000
_cell.length_c   1.000
_cell.angle_alpha   90.00
_cell.angle_beta   90.00
_cell.angle_gamma   90.00
#
_symmetry.space_group_name_H-M   'P 1'
#
loop_
_entity.id
_entity.type
_entity.pdbx_description
1 polymer ?
#
loop_
_entity_poly.entity_id
_entity_poly.type
_entity_poly.pdbx_seq_one_letter_code
_entity_poly.pdbx_strand_id
1 'polypeptide(L)'
;MAVPEKVAQERQARHRQQVKLHKQIWKLYRQGYHKEQIAQLVGVSSSTVCRTLERETPPPPRRRSRSSSIVDPYLSYLALRWNQGCHNVARLYEEIVAQGYTGTQRTLQMRLHPFRRQVARPVSKQTVIWDKPPSSRGVALMMVRPAQSRTREQVAYLDQLIQSNETIAVVFKLAQDFGRHLTKT
;
A
#
# COMPACT_ATOMS: atom_id res chain seq x y z
N MET A 1 -5.58 -5.20 -2.34
CA MET A 1 -5.43 -4.06 -1.39
C MET A 1 -6.18 -4.30 -0.05
N ALA A 2 -6.34 -5.54 0.45
CA ALA A 2 -7.34 -5.86 1.50
C ALA A 2 -6.81 -6.05 2.96
N VAL A 3 -5.50 -5.92 3.19
CA VAL A 3 -4.88 -6.15 4.52
C VAL A 3 -5.14 -5.03 5.55
N PRO A 4 -5.24 -3.71 5.21
CA PRO A 4 -5.42 -2.68 6.23
C PRO A 4 -6.84 -2.63 6.82
N GLU A 5 -7.86 -3.05 6.07
CA GLU A 5 -9.26 -3.01 6.51
C GLU A 5 -9.58 -4.09 7.55
N LYS A 6 -9.17 -5.33 7.33
CA LYS A 6 -9.36 -6.43 8.29
C LYS A 6 -8.73 -6.12 9.65
N VAL A 7 -7.51 -5.59 9.63
CA VAL A 7 -6.79 -5.20 10.85
C VAL A 7 -7.47 -4.02 11.58
N ALA A 8 -8.10 -3.09 10.85
CA ALA A 8 -8.88 -2.02 11.45
C ALA A 8 -10.19 -2.53 12.06
N GLN A 9 -10.88 -3.44 11.38
CA GLN A 9 -12.12 -4.08 11.84
C GLN A 9 -11.88 -4.91 13.11
N GLU A 10 -10.84 -5.73 13.16
CA GLU A 10 -10.46 -6.51 14.35
C GLU A 10 -10.16 -5.60 15.56
N ARG A 11 -9.50 -4.46 15.34
CA ARG A 11 -9.23 -3.48 16.41
C ARG A 11 -10.50 -2.86 16.95
N GLN A 12 -11.43 -2.49 16.06
CA GLN A 12 -12.73 -1.97 16.46
C GLN A 12 -13.52 -3.02 17.23
N ALA A 13 -13.50 -4.28 16.81
CA ALA A 13 -14.15 -5.38 17.52
C ALA A 13 -13.58 -5.59 18.93
N ARG A 14 -12.25 -5.63 19.07
CA ARG A 14 -11.57 -5.73 20.38
C ARG A 14 -11.90 -4.55 21.29
N HIS A 15 -11.89 -3.32 20.76
CA HIS A 15 -12.27 -2.15 21.54
C HIS A 15 -13.74 -2.21 22.00
N ARG A 16 -14.67 -2.62 21.12
CA ARG A 16 -16.08 -2.82 21.47
C ARG A 16 -16.24 -3.86 22.59
N GLN A 17 -15.51 -4.97 22.54
CA GLN A 17 -15.52 -5.99 23.59
C GLN A 17 -15.02 -5.42 24.93
N GLN A 18 -13.91 -4.68 24.91
CA GLN A 18 -13.35 -4.06 26.12
C GLN A 18 -14.31 -3.04 26.74
N VAL A 19 -14.98 -2.21 25.93
CA VAL A 19 -15.99 -1.25 26.40
C VAL A 19 -17.21 -1.96 27.00
N LYS A 20 -17.67 -3.07 26.39
CA LYS A 20 -18.78 -3.87 26.93
C LYS A 20 -18.44 -4.44 28.31
N LEU A 21 -17.27 -5.05 28.44
CA LEU A 21 -16.77 -5.62 29.69
C LEU A 21 -16.65 -4.55 30.78
N HIS A 22 -16.11 -3.37 30.44
CA HIS A 22 -16.05 -2.21 31.34
C HIS A 22 -17.44 -1.84 31.89
N LYS A 23 -18.42 -1.67 30.99
CA LYS A 23 -19.79 -1.32 31.37
C LYS A 23 -20.44 -2.39 32.25
N GLN A 24 -20.20 -3.67 31.96
CA GLN A 24 -20.76 -4.79 32.73
C GLN A 24 -20.19 -4.83 34.15
N ILE A 25 -18.88 -4.66 34.31
CA ILE A 25 -18.22 -4.59 35.62
C ILE A 25 -18.77 -3.40 36.43
N TRP A 26 -18.86 -2.22 35.83
CA TRP A 26 -19.40 -1.03 36.49
C TRP A 26 -20.87 -1.16 36.87
N LYS A 27 -21.68 -1.84 36.05
CA LYS A 27 -23.09 -2.12 36.36
C LYS A 27 -23.22 -3.00 37.61
N LEU A 28 -22.48 -4.10 37.67
CA LEU A 28 -22.50 -5.02 38.81
C LEU A 28 -21.94 -4.35 40.08
N TYR A 29 -20.89 -3.54 39.94
CA TYR A 29 -20.33 -2.80 41.07
C TYR A 29 -21.33 -1.79 41.64
N ARG A 30 -22.07 -1.06 40.80
CA ARG A 30 -23.14 -0.14 41.24
C ARG A 30 -24.34 -0.85 41.88
N GLN A 31 -24.54 -2.13 41.57
CA GLN A 31 -25.55 -2.97 42.22
C GLN A 31 -25.10 -3.51 43.60
N GLY A 32 -23.87 -3.21 44.04
CA GLY A 32 -23.35 -3.57 45.36
C GLY A 32 -22.65 -4.93 45.43
N TYR A 33 -22.40 -5.58 44.30
CA TYR A 33 -21.67 -6.87 44.29
C TYR A 33 -20.21 -6.70 44.71
N HIS A 34 -19.69 -7.69 45.45
CA HIS A 34 -18.28 -7.71 45.84
C HIS A 34 -17.38 -8.02 44.63
N LYS A 35 -16.16 -7.46 44.60
CA LYS A 35 -15.24 -7.55 43.44
C LYS A 35 -14.96 -8.99 42.99
N GLU A 36 -14.80 -9.92 43.95
CA GLU A 36 -14.62 -11.36 43.68
C GLU A 36 -15.84 -12.00 43.01
N GLN A 37 -17.05 -11.61 43.40
CA GLN A 37 -18.28 -12.12 42.79
C GLN A 37 -18.43 -11.57 41.37
N ILE A 38 -18.06 -10.29 41.14
CA ILE A 38 -18.04 -9.69 39.81
C ILE A 38 -17.07 -10.44 38.89
N ALA A 39 -15.89 -10.82 39.39
CA ALA A 39 -14.90 -11.59 38.64
C ALA A 39 -15.47 -12.93 38.16
N GLN A 40 -16.14 -13.67 39.05
CA GLN A 40 -16.81 -14.94 38.73
C GLN A 40 -17.95 -14.76 37.72
N LEU A 41 -18.81 -13.75 37.92
CA LEU A 41 -19.98 -13.50 37.05
C LEU A 41 -19.59 -13.02 35.64
N VAL A 42 -18.49 -12.25 35.51
CA VAL A 42 -18.02 -11.69 34.24
C VAL A 42 -17.02 -12.62 33.55
N GLY A 43 -16.44 -13.59 34.26
CA GLY A 43 -15.44 -14.53 33.72
C GLY A 43 -14.07 -13.88 33.51
N VAL A 44 -13.66 -12.97 34.40
CA VAL A 44 -12.39 -12.24 34.34
C VAL A 44 -11.63 -12.37 35.66
N SER A 45 -10.32 -12.09 35.66
CA SER A 45 -9.55 -12.11 36.92
C SER A 45 -9.94 -10.93 37.84
N SER A 46 -9.86 -11.15 39.16
CA SER A 46 -10.10 -10.11 40.17
C SER A 46 -9.20 -8.87 39.95
N SER A 47 -7.95 -9.06 39.52
CA SER A 47 -7.05 -7.95 39.14
C SER A 47 -7.58 -7.12 37.96
N THR A 48 -8.28 -7.75 37.01
CA THR A 48 -8.91 -7.03 35.88
C THR A 48 -10.10 -6.21 36.38
N VAL A 49 -10.88 -6.74 37.32
CA VAL A 49 -11.99 -6.01 37.95
C VAL A 49 -11.46 -4.80 38.71
N CYS A 50 -10.46 -4.96 39.58
CA CYS A 50 -9.84 -3.86 40.32
C CYS A 50 -9.32 -2.76 39.37
N ARG A 51 -8.52 -3.13 38.37
CA ARG A 51 -7.96 -2.19 37.38
C ARG A 51 -9.03 -1.49 36.54
N THR A 52 -10.16 -2.15 36.31
CA THR A 52 -11.30 -1.55 35.58
C THR A 52 -12.05 -0.56 36.45
N LEU A 53 -12.21 -0.84 37.74
CA LEU A 53 -12.88 0.05 38.70
C LEU A 53 -12.02 1.26 39.11
N GLU A 54 -10.69 1.20 38.96
CA GLU A 54 -9.79 2.37 39.09
C GLU A 54 -10.08 3.48 38.06
N ARG A 55 -10.79 3.15 36.98
CA ARG A 55 -11.10 4.08 35.90
C ARG A 55 -12.62 4.14 35.71
N GLU A 56 -13.23 5.30 35.94
CA GLU A 56 -14.66 5.47 35.70
C GLU A 56 -15.02 5.33 34.22
N THR A 57 -14.16 5.86 33.35
CA THR A 57 -14.36 5.85 31.91
C THR A 57 -13.67 4.65 31.25
N PRO A 58 -14.30 4.03 30.22
CA PRO A 58 -13.67 2.96 29.46
C PRO A 58 -12.40 3.46 28.76
N PRO A 59 -11.39 2.60 28.57
CA PRO A 59 -10.13 3.00 27.96
C PRO A 59 -10.35 3.46 26.51
N PRO A 60 -9.71 4.56 26.06
CA PRO A 60 -9.84 5.03 24.69
C PRO A 60 -9.27 3.99 23.71
N PRO A 61 -9.69 4.01 22.43
CA PRO A 61 -9.11 3.15 21.41
C PRO A 61 -7.59 3.29 21.41
N ARG A 62 -6.88 2.17 21.58
CA ARG A 62 -5.42 2.15 21.60
C ARG A 62 -4.90 2.59 20.23
N ARG A 63 -4.53 3.88 20.10
CA ARG A 63 -3.89 4.38 18.89
C ARG A 63 -2.49 3.77 18.83
N ARG A 64 -2.15 3.11 17.72
CA ARG A 64 -0.72 2.90 17.44
C ARG A 64 -0.14 4.29 17.27
N SER A 65 0.64 4.75 18.24
CA SER A 65 1.62 5.80 17.96
C SER A 65 2.48 5.24 16.83
N ARG A 66 2.36 5.80 15.63
CA ARG A 66 3.41 5.62 14.64
C ARG A 66 4.59 6.33 15.28
N SER A 67 5.52 5.56 15.85
CA SER A 67 6.79 6.15 16.27
C SER A 67 7.29 6.98 15.10
N SER A 68 7.47 8.28 15.32
CA SER A 68 7.98 9.19 14.31
C SER A 68 9.24 8.58 13.75
N SER A 69 9.26 8.29 12.45
CA SER A 69 10.48 7.78 11.84
C SER A 69 11.53 8.88 11.91
N ILE A 70 12.77 8.47 12.05
CA ILE A 70 13.93 9.37 11.96
C ILE A 70 13.99 10.13 10.62
N VAL A 71 13.25 9.69 9.60
CA VAL A 71 13.10 10.37 8.30
C VAL A 71 12.02 11.46 8.34
N ASP A 72 11.07 11.39 9.28
CA ASP A 72 9.89 12.27 9.30
C ASP A 72 10.24 13.78 9.33
N PRO A 73 11.26 14.24 10.07
CA PRO A 73 11.69 15.65 10.04
C PRO A 73 12.15 16.14 8.66
N TYR A 74 12.68 15.25 7.83
CA TYR A 74 13.22 15.57 6.51
C TYR A 74 12.18 15.45 5.38
N LEU A 75 10.95 15.03 5.68
CA LEU A 75 9.92 14.78 4.65
C LEU A 75 9.56 16.01 3.85
N SER A 76 9.51 17.19 4.48
CA SER A 76 9.20 18.45 3.79
C SER A 76 10.25 18.77 2.73
N TYR A 77 11.53 18.61 3.08
CA TYR A 77 12.64 18.79 2.15
C TYR A 77 12.62 17.76 1.02
N LEU A 78 12.44 16.48 1.37
CA LEU A 78 12.38 15.39 0.41
C LEU A 78 11.22 15.57 -0.58
N ALA A 79 10.06 16.02 -0.13
CA ALA A 79 8.91 16.30 -0.99
C ALA A 79 9.18 17.45 -1.96
N LEU A 80 9.85 18.52 -1.49
CA LEU A 80 10.26 19.63 -2.35
C LEU A 80 11.21 19.15 -3.46
N ARG A 81 12.27 18.41 -3.11
CA ARG A 81 13.24 17.86 -4.07
C ARG A 81 12.59 16.87 -5.03
N TRP A 82 11.63 16.09 -4.54
CA TRP A 82 10.85 15.16 -5.35
C TRP A 82 10.03 15.90 -6.41
N ASN A 83 9.34 16.99 -6.03
CA ASN A 83 8.57 17.81 -6.95
C ASN A 83 9.44 18.57 -7.96
N GLN A 84 10.69 18.88 -7.60
CA GLN A 84 11.71 19.42 -8.52
C GLN A 84 12.26 18.37 -9.51
N GLY A 85 11.80 17.11 -9.45
CA GLY A 85 12.21 16.03 -10.34
C GLY A 85 13.43 15.23 -9.87
N CYS A 86 13.96 15.50 -8.68
CA CYS A 86 15.04 14.72 -8.10
C CYS A 86 14.49 13.42 -7.49
N HIS A 87 14.46 12.35 -8.30
CA HIS A 87 13.98 11.03 -7.89
C HIS A 87 15.10 10.05 -7.51
N ASN A 88 16.36 10.50 -7.54
CA ASN A 88 17.52 9.68 -7.18
C ASN A 88 17.68 9.62 -5.65
N VAL A 89 17.38 8.46 -5.07
CA VAL A 89 17.39 8.24 -3.61
C VAL A 89 18.80 8.35 -3.03
N ALA A 90 19.85 7.97 -3.77
CA ALA A 90 21.23 8.11 -3.29
C ALA A 90 21.60 9.59 -3.11
N ARG A 91 21.24 10.42 -4.09
CA ARG A 91 21.45 11.88 -4.03
C ARG A 91 20.65 12.53 -2.89
N LEU A 92 19.38 12.14 -2.75
CA LEU A 92 18.55 12.63 -1.64
C LEU A 92 19.11 12.20 -0.27
N TYR A 93 19.71 11.01 -0.18
CA TYR A 93 20.35 10.51 1.03
C TYR A 93 21.57 11.36 1.41
N GLU A 94 22.47 11.63 0.47
CA GLU A 94 23.64 12.51 0.70
C GLU A 94 23.20 13.90 1.16
N GLU A 95 22.17 14.46 0.54
CA GLU A 95 21.62 15.79 0.89
C GLU A 95 21.07 15.84 2.32
N ILE A 96 20.34 14.81 2.77
CA ILE A 96 19.81 14.79 4.15
C ILE A 96 20.86 14.38 5.19
N VAL A 97 21.87 13.58 4.82
CA VAL A 97 23.01 13.25 5.68
C VAL A 97 23.80 14.52 5.99
N ALA A 98 24.00 15.40 4.99
CA ALA A 98 24.59 16.71 5.21
C ALA A 98 23.75 17.61 6.14
N GLN A 99 22.43 17.37 6.23
CA GLN A 99 21.52 18.05 7.18
C GLN A 99 21.41 17.33 8.55
N GLY A 100 22.28 16.35 8.83
CA GLY A 100 22.35 15.66 10.11
C GLY A 100 21.53 14.37 10.21
N TYR A 101 21.10 13.79 9.09
CA TYR A 101 20.39 12.50 9.10
C TYR A 101 21.32 11.36 9.52
N THR A 102 20.94 10.63 10.58
CA THR A 102 21.72 9.50 11.14
C THR A 102 21.14 8.12 10.79
N GLY A 103 20.07 8.07 9.99
CA GLY A 103 19.45 6.82 9.58
C GLY A 103 20.10 6.20 8.34
N THR A 104 19.64 5.02 7.96
CA THR A 104 20.17 4.31 6.77
C THR A 104 19.45 4.70 5.49
N GLN A 105 20.17 4.65 4.35
CA GLN A 105 19.59 4.85 3.03
C GLN A 105 18.39 3.91 2.75
N ARG A 106 18.42 2.68 3.28
CA ARG A 106 17.29 1.73 3.17
C ARG A 106 16.02 2.27 3.85
N THR A 107 16.17 2.93 5.00
CA THR A 107 15.04 3.52 5.74
C THR A 107 14.42 4.67 4.95
N LEU A 108 15.27 5.52 4.35
CA LEU A 108 14.84 6.57 3.42
C LEU A 108 14.11 5.98 2.20
N GLN A 109 14.68 4.95 1.57
CA GLN A 109 14.08 4.30 0.40
C GLN A 109 12.69 3.71 0.70
N MET A 110 12.55 3.02 1.84
CA MET A 110 11.27 2.49 2.30
C MET A 110 10.25 3.61 2.52
N ARG A 111 10.69 4.75 3.06
CA ARG A 111 9.85 5.92 3.30
C ARG A 111 9.45 6.66 2.02
N LEU A 112 10.31 6.67 1.01
CA LEU A 112 10.04 7.29 -0.31
C LEU A 112 9.29 6.34 -1.27
N HIS A 113 9.11 5.07 -0.93
CA HIS A 113 8.39 4.11 -1.77
C HIS A 113 6.96 4.57 -2.16
N PRO A 114 6.16 5.19 -1.26
CA PRO A 114 4.85 5.75 -1.63
C PRO A 114 4.92 6.90 -2.64
N PHE A 115 5.97 7.73 -2.58
CA PHE A 115 6.16 8.87 -3.50
C PHE A 115 6.32 8.37 -4.95
N ARG A 116 6.98 7.22 -5.13
CA ARG A 116 7.10 6.53 -6.44
C ARG A 116 5.79 5.95 -6.97
N ARG A 117 4.83 5.64 -6.10
CA ARG A 117 3.51 5.14 -6.53
C ARG A 117 2.58 6.26 -6.96
N GLN A 118 2.74 7.46 -6.39
CA GLN A 118 1.95 8.64 -6.73
C GLN A 118 2.39 9.26 -8.05
N VAL A 119 3.69 9.21 -8.35
CA VAL A 119 4.16 9.38 -9.72
C VAL A 119 3.83 8.08 -10.46
N ALA A 120 2.57 7.95 -10.87
CA ALA A 120 2.18 6.98 -11.87
C ALA A 120 3.05 7.27 -13.10
N ARG A 121 4.22 6.65 -13.18
CA ARG A 121 4.93 6.54 -14.44
C ARG A 121 3.94 5.80 -15.32
N PRO A 122 3.37 6.43 -16.37
CA PRO A 122 2.76 5.61 -17.40
C PRO A 122 3.82 4.58 -17.73
N VAL A 123 3.46 3.28 -17.65
CA VAL A 123 4.32 2.20 -18.15
C VAL A 123 4.87 2.74 -19.44
N SER A 124 6.18 3.00 -19.46
CA SER A 124 6.85 3.72 -20.55
C SER A 124 6.17 3.29 -21.82
N LYS A 125 5.45 4.23 -22.47
CA LYS A 125 4.98 4.01 -23.83
C LYS A 125 6.30 3.74 -24.53
N GLN A 126 6.63 2.48 -24.77
CA GLN A 126 7.88 2.09 -25.38
C GLN A 126 7.90 2.85 -26.70
N THR A 127 8.61 3.97 -26.74
CA THR A 127 8.81 4.73 -27.96
C THR A 127 9.54 3.77 -28.86
N VAL A 128 8.92 3.44 -29.98
CA VAL A 128 9.56 2.56 -30.96
C VAL A 128 10.57 3.44 -31.66
N ILE A 129 11.81 3.39 -31.20
CA ILE A 129 12.93 4.02 -31.90
C ILE A 129 13.30 3.03 -33.00
N TRP A 130 13.02 3.35 -34.26
CA TRP A 130 13.23 2.46 -35.42
C TRP A 130 14.68 1.92 -35.52
N ASP A 131 15.65 2.66 -35.00
CA ASP A 131 17.07 2.29 -34.94
C ASP A 131 17.38 1.19 -33.88
N LYS A 132 16.48 0.97 -32.92
CA LYS A 132 16.61 -0.05 -31.87
C LYS A 132 15.32 -0.84 -31.76
N PRO A 133 15.25 -2.05 -32.36
CA PRO A 133 14.02 -2.82 -32.34
C PRO A 133 13.60 -3.10 -30.88
N PRO A 134 12.30 -2.99 -30.56
CA PRO A 134 11.80 -3.29 -29.23
C PRO A 134 12.13 -4.73 -28.85
N SER A 135 12.40 -4.95 -27.55
CA SER A 135 12.64 -6.31 -27.04
C SER A 135 11.52 -7.28 -27.43
N SER A 136 11.83 -8.55 -27.64
CA SER A 136 10.85 -9.60 -27.97
C SER A 136 9.67 -9.61 -26.99
N ARG A 137 9.94 -9.46 -25.69
CA ARG A 137 8.93 -9.31 -24.64
C ARG A 137 8.06 -8.06 -24.82
N GLY A 138 8.66 -6.95 -25.27
CA GLY A 138 7.97 -5.71 -25.60
C GLY A 138 6.99 -5.90 -26.75
N VAL A 139 7.43 -6.52 -27.85
CA VAL A 139 6.59 -6.82 -29.01
C VAL A 139 5.44 -7.75 -28.62
N ALA A 140 5.70 -8.84 -27.90
CA ALA A 140 4.67 -9.75 -27.43
C ALA A 140 3.62 -9.04 -26.56
N LEU A 141 4.06 -8.12 -25.69
CA LEU A 141 3.14 -7.32 -24.87
C LEU A 141 2.32 -6.34 -25.72
N MET A 142 2.91 -5.72 -26.76
CA MET A 142 2.18 -4.86 -27.70
C MET A 142 1.11 -5.65 -28.46
N MET A 143 1.40 -6.89 -28.83
CA MET A 143 0.48 -7.80 -29.53
C MET A 143 -0.70 -8.24 -28.66
N VAL A 144 -0.55 -8.38 -27.34
CA VAL A 144 -1.63 -8.81 -26.44
C VAL A 144 -2.50 -7.64 -25.97
N ARG A 145 -1.94 -6.43 -25.86
CA ARG A 145 -2.68 -5.24 -25.37
C ARG A 145 -3.81 -4.81 -26.32
N PRO A 146 -4.88 -4.17 -25.82
CA PRO A 146 -5.95 -3.64 -26.65
C PRO A 146 -5.44 -2.49 -27.56
N ALA A 147 -5.99 -2.40 -28.77
CA ALA A 147 -5.58 -1.42 -29.78
C ALA A 147 -5.61 0.04 -29.28
N GLN A 148 -6.54 0.37 -28.37
CA GLN A 148 -6.69 1.69 -27.77
C GLN A 148 -5.49 2.11 -26.88
N SER A 149 -4.70 1.14 -26.41
CA SER A 149 -3.52 1.38 -25.56
C SER A 149 -2.20 1.48 -26.33
N ARG A 150 -2.23 1.39 -27.67
CA ARG A 150 -1.05 1.43 -28.54
C ARG A 150 -0.78 2.86 -29.02
N THR A 151 0.49 3.23 -29.14
CA THR A 151 0.88 4.49 -29.80
C THR A 151 0.88 4.34 -31.33
N ARG A 152 0.82 5.45 -32.06
CA ARG A 152 0.86 5.44 -33.54
C ARG A 152 2.08 4.71 -34.10
N GLU A 153 3.25 4.92 -33.49
CA GLU A 153 4.50 4.23 -33.86
C GLU A 153 4.44 2.72 -33.63
N GLN A 154 3.81 2.28 -32.54
CA GLN A 154 3.65 0.85 -32.23
C GLN A 154 2.71 0.15 -33.21
N VAL A 155 1.67 0.85 -33.67
CA VAL A 155 0.76 0.33 -34.70
C VAL A 155 1.51 0.14 -36.01
N ALA A 156 2.23 1.17 -36.48
CA ALA A 156 3.02 1.11 -37.71
C ALA A 156 4.08 -0.02 -37.69
N TYR A 157 4.76 -0.19 -36.55
CA TYR A 157 5.74 -1.28 -36.38
C TYR A 157 5.09 -2.67 -36.45
N LEU A 158 3.91 -2.85 -35.82
CA LEU A 158 3.19 -4.12 -35.87
C LEU A 158 2.64 -4.41 -37.27
N ASP A 159 2.14 -3.39 -37.98
CA ASP A 159 1.65 -3.56 -39.36
C ASP A 159 2.78 -4.02 -40.29
N GLN A 160 3.97 -3.43 -40.17
CA GLN A 160 5.15 -3.88 -40.92
C GLN A 160 5.54 -5.33 -40.55
N LEU A 161 5.49 -5.68 -39.26
CA LEU A 161 5.82 -7.02 -38.78
C LEU A 161 4.82 -8.06 -39.30
N ILE A 162 3.53 -7.72 -39.35
CA ILE A 162 2.45 -8.57 -39.88
C ILE A 162 2.58 -8.74 -41.40
N GLN A 163 2.95 -7.69 -42.12
CA GLN A 163 3.16 -7.74 -43.58
C GLN A 163 4.39 -8.57 -43.99
N SER A 164 5.39 -8.68 -43.12
CA SER A 164 6.61 -9.43 -43.43
C SER A 164 6.48 -10.96 -43.28
N ASN A 165 5.50 -11.46 -42.51
CA ASN A 165 5.33 -12.90 -42.31
C ASN A 165 3.89 -13.29 -41.95
N GLU A 166 3.30 -14.19 -42.73
CA GLU A 166 1.93 -14.69 -42.53
C GLU A 166 1.74 -15.42 -41.20
N THR A 167 2.76 -16.11 -40.69
CA THR A 167 2.72 -16.79 -39.38
C THR A 167 2.52 -15.78 -38.25
N ILE A 168 3.13 -14.60 -38.37
CA ILE A 168 3.01 -13.53 -37.38
C ILE A 168 1.59 -12.96 -37.36
N ALA A 169 0.92 -12.89 -38.52
CA ALA A 169 -0.47 -12.48 -38.61
C ALA A 169 -1.40 -13.42 -37.82
N VAL A 170 -1.18 -14.74 -37.93
CA VAL A 170 -1.94 -15.75 -37.17
C VAL A 170 -1.68 -15.62 -35.67
N VAL A 171 -0.41 -15.48 -35.27
CA VAL A 171 -0.02 -15.30 -33.86
C VAL A 171 -0.63 -14.03 -33.27
N PHE A 172 -0.65 -12.93 -34.03
CA PHE A 172 -1.24 -11.66 -33.60
C PHE A 172 -2.74 -11.79 -33.32
N LYS A 173 -3.47 -12.47 -34.21
CA LYS A 173 -4.91 -12.73 -34.03
C LYS A 173 -5.18 -13.54 -32.76
N LEU A 174 -4.45 -14.64 -32.56
CA LEU A 174 -4.57 -15.49 -31.37
C LEU A 174 -4.22 -14.72 -30.08
N ALA A 175 -3.17 -13.90 -30.10
CA ALA A 175 -2.76 -13.08 -28.97
C ALA A 175 -3.82 -12.03 -28.59
N GLN A 176 -4.50 -11.43 -29.57
CA GLN A 176 -5.59 -10.49 -29.36
C GLN A 176 -6.83 -11.18 -28.77
N ASP A 177 -7.20 -12.34 -29.29
CA ASP A 177 -8.34 -13.10 -28.76
C ASP A 177 -8.08 -13.55 -27.32
N PHE A 178 -6.89 -14.04 -27.03
CA PHE A 178 -6.46 -14.34 -25.65
C PHE A 178 -6.51 -13.11 -24.73
N GLY A 179 -6.01 -11.95 -25.20
CA GLY A 179 -6.06 -10.70 -24.44
C GLY A 179 -7.48 -10.22 -24.13
N ARG A 180 -8.42 -10.41 -25.05
CA ARG A 180 -9.85 -10.12 -24.84
C ARG A 180 -10.45 -10.99 -23.74
N HIS A 181 -10.09 -12.27 -23.67
CA HIS A 181 -10.55 -13.17 -22.60
C HIS A 181 -10.04 -12.74 -21.22
N LEU A 182 -8.81 -12.25 -21.12
CA LEU A 182 -8.24 -11.76 -19.86
C LEU A 182 -8.86 -10.45 -19.35
N THR A 183 -9.49 -9.66 -20.23
CA THR A 183 -10.04 -8.34 -19.87
C THR A 183 -11.54 -8.40 -19.52
N LYS A 184 -12.21 -9.53 -19.76
CA LYS A 184 -13.66 -9.73 -19.53
C LYS A 184 -14.02 -10.31 -18.14
N THR A 185 -13.11 -10.29 -17.17
CA THR A 185 -13.37 -10.71 -15.78
C THR A 185 -13.24 -9.53 -14.83
#